data_AF-A0A0G2JRP3-F1
#
_entry.id   AF-A0A0G2JRP3-F1
#
_cell.length_a   1.000
_cell.length_b   1.000
_cell.length_c   1.000
_cell.angle_alpha   90.00
_cell.angle_beta   90.00
_cell.angle_gamma   90.00
#
_symmetry.space_group_name_H-M   'P 1'
#
loop_
_entity.id
_entity.type
_entity.pdbx_description
1 polymer ?
#
loop_
_entity_poly.entity_id
_entity_poly.type
_entity_poly.pdbx_seq_one_letter_code
_entity_poly.pdbx_strand_id
1 'polypeptide(L)'
;MLHNMKGQFAEHLLGAGFVSSRNPKDPESNINSDNEKIIKAVICAGLYPKVAKIRLNLGKKRKMVKVYTKTDGLVAVHPKSVNVEQTDFHY
;
A
#
# COMPACT_ATOMS: atom_id res chain seq x y z
N MET A 1 -15.03 13.65 -2.75
CA MET A 1 -15.09 12.40 -3.55
C MET A 1 -14.64 11.17 -2.77
N LEU A 2 -13.36 11.03 -2.38
CA LEU A 2 -12.85 9.81 -1.71
C LEU A 2 -13.58 9.44 -0.41
N HIS A 3 -13.98 10.44 0.38
CA HIS A 3 -14.80 10.20 1.58
C HIS A 3 -16.12 9.48 1.26
N ASN A 4 -16.79 9.87 0.17
CA ASN A 4 -18.06 9.26 -0.24
C ASN A 4 -17.85 7.83 -0.75
N MET A 5 -16.76 7.59 -1.49
CA MET A 5 -16.39 6.25 -1.95
C MET A 5 -16.12 5.29 -0.79
N LYS A 6 -15.53 5.77 0.31
CA LYS A 6 -15.36 4.95 1.53
C LYS A 6 -16.70 4.48 2.10
N GLY A 7 -17.71 5.35 2.11
CA GLY A 7 -19.07 4.99 2.54
C GLY A 7 -19.66 3.89 1.67
N GLN A 8 -19.59 4.05 0.35
CA GLN A 8 -20.09 3.04 -0.60
C GLN A 8 -19.40 1.67 -0.43
N PHE A 9 -18.09 1.64 -0.19
CA PHE A 9 -17.39 0.38 0.07
C PHE A 9 -17.83 -0.28 1.38
N ALA A 10 -18.06 0.50 2.45
CA ALA A 10 -18.59 -0.04 3.69
C ALA A 10 -20.00 -0.61 3.52
N GLU A 11 -20.85 0.04 2.72
CA GLU A 11 -22.18 -0.47 2.38
C GLU A 11 -22.12 -1.79 1.60
N HIS A 12 -21.21 -1.92 0.63
CA HIS A 12 -21.00 -3.19 -0.08
C HIS A 12 -20.56 -4.31 0.86
N LEU A 13 -19.64 -4.03 1.79
CA LEU A 13 -19.16 -5.01 2.76
C LEU A 13 -20.26 -5.41 3.75
N LEU A 14 -21.11 -4.46 4.17
CA LEU A 14 -22.27 -4.71 5.01
C LEU A 14 -23.27 -5.62 4.28
N GLY A 15 -23.60 -5.30 3.02
CA GLY A 15 -24.51 -6.10 2.21
C GLY A 15 -24.02 -7.53 1.97
N ALA A 16 -22.69 -7.73 1.92
CA ALA A 16 -22.06 -9.03 1.81
C ALA A 16 -21.83 -9.75 3.17
N GLY A 17 -22.17 -9.12 4.30
CA GLY A 17 -22.06 -9.71 5.64
C GLY A 17 -20.64 -9.73 6.24
N PHE A 18 -19.70 -8.95 5.70
CA PHE A 18 -18.32 -8.88 6.21
C PHE A 18 -18.12 -7.88 7.34
N VAL A 19 -19.02 -6.90 7.48
CA VAL A 19 -19.02 -5.90 8.56
C VAL A 19 -20.44 -5.74 9.10
N SER A 20 -20.57 -5.25 10.33
CA SER A 20 -21.85 -5.02 11.01
C SER A 20 -22.37 -3.59 10.88
N SER A 21 -21.57 -2.68 10.31
CA SER A 21 -21.88 -1.25 10.22
C SER A 21 -21.51 -0.68 8.86
N ARG A 22 -22.33 0.27 8.37
CA ARG A 22 -22.03 1.05 7.16
C ARG A 22 -21.06 2.21 7.40
N ASN A 23 -20.70 2.49 8.66
CA ASN A 23 -19.78 3.57 9.00
C ASN A 23 -18.32 3.08 8.83
N PRO A 24 -17.52 3.66 7.91
CA PRO A 24 -16.12 3.25 7.75
C PRO A 24 -15.24 3.49 9.00
N LYS A 25 -15.71 4.31 9.95
CA LYS A 25 -15.04 4.58 11.23
C LYS A 25 -15.61 3.80 12.41
N ASP A 26 -16.39 2.75 12.14
CA ASP A 26 -16.93 1.87 13.17
C ASP A 26 -15.80 1.27 14.04
N PRO A 27 -15.81 1.44 15.38
CA PRO A 27 -14.70 1.03 16.25
C PRO A 27 -14.41 -0.47 16.18
N GLU A 28 -15.44 -1.31 16.16
CA GLU A 28 -15.30 -2.78 16.10
C GLU A 28 -14.57 -3.22 14.84
N SER A 29 -14.86 -2.56 13.71
CA SER A 29 -14.21 -2.83 12.43
C SER A 29 -12.80 -2.22 12.31
N ASN A 30 -12.38 -1.37 13.25
CA ASN A 30 -11.15 -0.55 13.15
C ASN A 30 -10.13 -0.82 14.27
N ILE A 31 -10.26 -1.90 15.03
CA ILE A 31 -9.34 -2.25 16.15
C ILE A 31 -7.86 -2.35 15.73
N ASN A 32 -7.58 -2.59 14.45
CA ASN A 32 -6.23 -2.72 13.89
C ASN A 32 -5.83 -1.55 12.97
N SER A 33 -6.62 -0.48 12.91
CA SER A 33 -6.43 0.62 11.95
C SER A 33 -5.19 1.47 12.20
N ASP A 34 -4.55 1.34 13.36
CA ASP A 34 -3.26 1.97 13.67
C ASP A 34 -2.07 0.99 13.55
N ASN A 35 -2.33 -0.30 13.28
CA ASN A 35 -1.28 -1.30 13.11
C ASN A 35 -0.74 -1.29 11.67
N GLU A 36 0.33 -0.54 11.44
CA GLU A 36 0.95 -0.37 10.12
C GLU A 36 1.28 -1.70 9.41
N LYS A 37 1.72 -2.73 10.15
CA LYS A 37 2.07 -4.04 9.56
C LYS A 37 0.84 -4.74 8.99
N ILE A 38 -0.30 -4.69 9.68
CA ILE A 38 -1.56 -5.28 9.21
C ILE A 38 -2.07 -4.53 7.97
N ILE A 39 -2.02 -3.19 7.99
CA ILE A 39 -2.44 -2.36 6.86
C ILE A 39 -1.57 -2.65 5.63
N LYS A 40 -0.25 -2.70 5.80
CA LYS A 40 0.70 -3.08 4.73
C LYS A 40 0.38 -4.47 4.15
N ALA A 41 0.00 -5.44 5.00
CA ALA A 41 -0.39 -6.78 4.56
C ALA A 41 -1.68 -6.76 3.71
N VAL A 42 -2.70 -5.99 4.10
CA VAL A 42 -3.95 -5.86 3.33
C VAL A 42 -3.70 -5.17 1.98
N ILE A 43 -2.87 -4.11 1.96
CA ILE A 43 -2.45 -3.46 0.70
C ILE A 43 -1.71 -4.45 -0.20
N CYS A 44 -0.83 -5.29 0.36
CA CYS A 44 -0.14 -6.34 -0.38
C CYS A 44 -1.13 -7.33 -1.01
N ALA A 45 -2.14 -7.77 -0.28
CA ALA A 45 -3.18 -8.67 -0.79
C ALA A 45 -3.93 -8.09 -2.01
N GLY A 46 -4.24 -6.79 -2.00
CA GLY A 46 -4.94 -6.13 -3.11
C GLY A 46 -4.06 -5.79 -4.32
N LEU A 47 -2.75 -5.63 -4.15
CA LEU A 47 -1.83 -5.24 -5.22
C LEU A 47 -1.03 -6.40 -5.81
N TYR A 48 -0.89 -7.52 -5.09
CA TYR A 48 -0.26 -8.73 -5.59
C TYR A 48 -0.93 -9.19 -6.91
N PRO A 49 -0.16 -9.66 -7.92
CA PRO A 49 1.27 -9.96 -7.92
C PRO A 49 2.19 -8.80 -8.38
N LYS A 50 1.73 -7.54 -8.33
CA LYS A 50 2.54 -6.37 -8.76
C LYS A 50 3.62 -6.01 -7.73
N VAL A 51 4.62 -6.88 -7.61
CA VAL A 51 5.71 -6.79 -6.64
C VAL A 51 7.00 -6.38 -7.35
N ALA A 52 7.82 -5.58 -6.66
CA ALA A 52 9.14 -5.19 -7.12
C ALA A 52 10.20 -5.37 -6.01
N LYS A 53 11.40 -5.83 -6.37
CA LYS A 53 12.54 -5.97 -5.45
C LYS A 53 13.43 -4.73 -5.52
N ILE A 54 13.68 -4.09 -4.38
CA ILE A 54 14.55 -2.91 -4.31
C ILE A 54 15.99 -3.28 -4.72
N ARG A 55 16.59 -2.45 -5.58
CA ARG A 55 18.02 -2.52 -5.87
C ARG A 55 18.78 -1.66 -4.86
N LEU A 56 19.54 -2.30 -3.98
CA LEU A 56 20.38 -1.60 -3.00
C LEU A 56 21.41 -0.70 -3.70
N ASN A 57 21.46 0.58 -3.31
CA ASN A 57 22.45 1.55 -3.77
C ASN A 57 23.64 1.54 -2.80
N LEU A 58 24.60 0.64 -3.01
CA LEU A 58 25.84 0.54 -2.23
C LEU A 58 26.75 1.78 -2.44
N GLY A 59 26.52 2.86 -1.69
CA GLY A 59 27.45 3.98 -1.53
C GLY A 59 27.44 5.05 -2.64
N LYS A 60 26.46 5.06 -3.55
CA LYS A 60 26.38 6.06 -4.63
C LYS A 60 25.41 7.19 -4.26
N LYS A 61 25.94 8.35 -3.87
CA LYS A 61 25.23 9.55 -3.39
C LYS A 61 24.09 10.08 -4.28
N ARG A 62 23.94 9.64 -5.54
CA ARG A 62 23.05 10.24 -6.55
C ARG A 62 22.48 9.23 -7.54
N LYS A 63 21.86 8.14 -7.09
CA LYS A 63 21.12 7.25 -7.98
C LYS A 63 19.66 7.19 -7.56
N MET A 64 18.78 7.64 -8.45
CA MET A 64 17.32 7.42 -8.35
C MET A 64 17.04 5.97 -7.96
N VAL A 65 16.08 5.76 -7.07
CA VAL A 65 15.68 4.41 -6.65
C VAL A 65 15.22 3.61 -7.86
N LYS A 66 15.83 2.44 -8.05
CA LYS A 66 15.45 1.46 -9.07
C LYS A 66 15.00 0.17 -8.40
N VAL A 67 14.07 -0.51 -9.05
CA VAL A 67 13.48 -1.76 -8.56
C VAL A 67 13.41 -2.78 -9.68
N TYR A 68 13.47 -4.06 -9.35
CA TYR A 68 13.30 -5.17 -10.29
C TYR A 68 11.87 -5.68 -10.24
N THR A 69 11.16 -5.68 -11.36
CA THR A 69 9.88 -6.39 -11.54
C THR A 69 10.11 -7.70 -12.27
N LYS A 70 9.18 -8.65 -12.13
CA LYS A 70 9.24 -9.94 -12.86
C LYS A 70 9.12 -9.76 -14.37
N THR A 71 8.28 -8.82 -14.81
CA THR A 71 7.89 -8.62 -16.21
C THR A 71 8.86 -7.72 -16.97
N ASP A 72 9.32 -6.63 -16.36
CA ASP A 72 10.02 -5.54 -17.07
C ASP A 72 11.49 -5.44 -16.66
N GLY A 73 11.95 -6.30 -15.75
CA GLY A 73 13.30 -6.22 -15.21
C GLY A 73 13.49 -4.94 -14.39
N LEU A 74 14.55 -4.18 -14.69
CA LEU A 74 14.95 -3.01 -13.89
C LEU A 74 14.20 -1.74 -14.32
N VAL A 75 13.32 -1.23 -13.46
CA VAL A 75 12.55 0.01 -13.68
C VAL A 75 12.90 1.10 -12.67
N ALA A 76 12.51 2.34 -12.96
CA ALA A 76 12.71 3.50 -12.10
C ALA A 76 11.42 3.85 -11.33
N VAL A 77 11.56 4.36 -10.11
CA VAL A 77 10.43 4.90 -9.34
C VAL A 77 10.05 6.28 -9.89
N HIS A 78 8.75 6.53 -10.06
CA HIS A 78 8.24 7.81 -10.56
C HIS A 78 8.61 8.98 -9.63
N PRO A 79 8.98 10.18 -10.14
CA PRO A 79 9.47 11.31 -9.32
C PRO A 79 8.47 11.90 -8.33
N LYS A 80 7.16 11.67 -8.52
CA LYS A 80 6.13 12.07 -7.53
C LYS A 80 5.91 11.03 -6.41
N SER A 81 6.55 9.87 -6.49
CA SER A 81 6.46 8.86 -5.43
C SER A 81 7.24 9.32 -4.21
N VAL A 82 6.69 9.12 -3.03
CA VAL A 82 7.38 9.36 -1.76
C VAL A 82 8.65 8.52 -1.58
N ASN A 83 8.81 7.46 -2.38
CA ASN A 83 9.95 6.53 -2.30
C ASN A 83 11.07 6.82 -3.32
N VAL A 84 11.00 7.88 -4.13
CA VAL A 84 11.97 8.10 -5.23
C VAL A 84 13.38 8.44 -4.76
N GLU A 85 13.50 9.13 -3.63
CA GLU A 85 14.78 9.51 -2.99
C GLU A 85 15.09 8.70 -1.73
N GLN A 86 14.25 7.72 -1.38
CA GLN A 86 14.42 6.94 -0.16
C GLN A 86 15.64 6.03 -0.27
N THR A 87 16.51 6.06 0.73
CA THR A 87 17.73 5.23 0.80
C THR A 87 17.64 4.13 1.84
N ASP A 88 16.75 4.26 2.82
CA ASP A 88 16.55 3.28 3.88
C ASP A 88 15.10 2.80 3.89
N PHE A 89 14.92 1.48 3.94
CA PHE A 89 13.60 0.85 3.91
C PHE A 89 13.48 -0.03 5.15
N HIS A 90 12.72 0.44 6.15
CA HIS A 90 12.41 -0.33 7.34
C HIS A 90 11.19 -1.23 7.09
N TYR A 91 11.30 -2.50 7.45
CA TYR A 91 10.30 -3.56 7.24
C TYR A 91 9.54 -3.88 8.52
#